data_AF-A0A968NR94-F1
#
_entry.id   AF-A0A968NR94-F1
#
_cell.length_a   1.000
_cell.length_b   1.000
_cell.length_c   1.000
_cell.angle_alpha   90.00
_cell.angle_beta   90.00
_cell.angle_gamma   90.00
#
_symmetry.space_group_name_H-M   'P 1'
#
loop_
_entity.id
_entity.type
_entity.pdbx_description
1 polymer ?
#
loop_
_entity_poly.entity_id
_entity_poly.type
_entity_poly.pdbx_seq_one_letter_code
_entity_poly.pdbx_strand_id
1 'polypeptide(L)'
;MIEENNLAYPEYKLVVQGMRGQLFLSVPPQSGSDNLVSYIELDRLSWQEIDFTQLYITLTFDPSGIFAQIKGNGGGGYLGADLSIFADRGLEWIASGWSDHLGLEPLTSRLSPEHLVIDGSVSGKFIVEGKLKELRQLVGTVAFDNPGHLHLSAVDDVLQNLPQGWEITKQDLARIGLQTLQHYDFDTGRCEFTLAPPKKLPPTALGG
;
A
#
# COMPACT_ATOMS: atom_id res chain seq x y z
N MET A 1 -10.29 -16.01 -24.80
CA MET A 1 -8.84 -15.93 -24.59
C MET A 1 -8.46 -14.47 -24.72
N ILE A 2 -7.71 -13.92 -23.77
CA ILE A 2 -7.16 -12.56 -23.84
C ILE A 2 -5.76 -12.71 -24.43
N GLU A 3 -5.56 -12.14 -25.61
CA GLU A 3 -4.26 -12.14 -26.29
C GLU A 3 -3.22 -11.35 -25.50
N GLU A 4 -1.95 -11.69 -25.67
CA GLU A 4 -0.85 -11.00 -25.02
C GLU A 4 -0.82 -9.52 -25.42
N ASN A 5 -0.81 -8.64 -24.42
CA ASN A 5 -0.79 -7.21 -24.63
C ASN A 5 0.23 -6.53 -23.71
N ASN A 6 0.88 -5.51 -24.27
CA ASN A 6 1.74 -4.58 -23.55
C ASN A 6 1.03 -3.22 -23.54
N LEU A 7 0.84 -2.65 -22.35
CA LEU A 7 0.14 -1.38 -22.17
C LEU A 7 1.08 -0.40 -21.46
N ALA A 8 1.01 0.87 -21.85
CA ALA A 8 1.72 1.95 -21.19
C ALA A 8 0.76 3.11 -20.98
N TYR A 9 0.69 3.60 -19.75
CA TYR A 9 -0.06 4.78 -19.36
C TYR A 9 0.92 5.76 -18.67
N PRO A 10 1.69 6.54 -19.46
CA PRO A 10 2.74 7.42 -18.94
C PRO A 10 2.24 8.44 -17.91
N GLU A 11 1.01 8.93 -18.08
CA GLU A 11 0.35 9.88 -17.18
C GLU A 11 0.14 9.32 -15.77
N TYR A 12 0.06 7.99 -15.63
CA TYR A 12 -0.03 7.29 -14.36
C TYR A 12 1.29 6.64 -13.94
N LYS A 13 2.38 6.88 -14.70
CA LYS A 13 3.68 6.19 -14.56
C LYS A 13 3.51 4.67 -14.49
N LEU A 14 2.65 4.13 -15.34
CA LEU A 14 2.23 2.74 -15.32
C LEU A 14 2.65 2.02 -16.61
N VAL A 15 3.33 0.89 -16.47
CA VAL A 15 3.70 -0.01 -17.57
C VAL A 15 3.25 -1.42 -17.23
N VAL A 16 2.56 -2.06 -18.18
CA VAL A 16 2.07 -3.43 -18.10
C VAL A 16 2.72 -4.23 -19.23
N GLN A 17 3.34 -5.35 -18.91
CA GLN A 17 4.00 -6.21 -19.89
C GLN A 17 3.53 -7.66 -19.78
N GLY A 18 3.35 -8.31 -20.93
CA GLY A 18 2.98 -9.72 -21.03
C GLY A 18 1.59 -10.01 -20.46
N MET A 19 0.65 -9.06 -20.52
CA MET A 19 -0.69 -9.26 -19.99
C MET A 19 -1.45 -10.24 -20.87
N ARG A 20 -1.87 -11.37 -20.30
CA ARG A 20 -2.61 -12.45 -21.00
C ARG A 20 -3.63 -13.06 -20.07
N GLY A 21 -4.61 -13.78 -20.60
CA GLY A 21 -5.64 -14.34 -19.72
C GLY A 21 -6.74 -15.14 -20.37
N GLN A 22 -7.67 -15.59 -19.53
CA GLN A 22 -8.83 -16.37 -19.92
C GLN A 22 -10.09 -15.81 -19.26
N LEU A 23 -11.19 -15.85 -20.01
CA LEU A 23 -12.51 -15.47 -19.54
C LEU A 23 -13.37 -16.73 -19.52
N PHE A 24 -13.81 -17.13 -18.35
CA PHE A 24 -14.70 -18.27 -18.18
C PHE A 24 -16.13 -17.76 -17.97
N LEU A 25 -17.01 -18.20 -18.86
CA LEU A 25 -18.44 -17.93 -18.83
C LEU A 25 -19.16 -19.22 -18.44
N SER A 26 -19.95 -19.18 -17.38
CA SER A 26 -20.81 -20.30 -17.01
C SER A 26 -22.09 -20.28 -17.85
N VAL A 27 -22.23 -21.20 -18.82
CA VAL A 27 -23.43 -21.34 -19.68
C VAL A 27 -23.85 -22.83 -19.77
N PRO A 28 -25.12 -23.20 -19.56
CA PRO A 28 -26.26 -22.34 -19.20
C PRO A 28 -26.11 -21.77 -17.78
N PRO A 29 -26.75 -20.62 -17.47
CA PRO A 29 -26.71 -20.08 -16.12
C PRO A 29 -27.31 -21.11 -15.17
N GLN A 30 -26.46 -21.76 -14.37
CA GLN A 30 -26.94 -22.67 -13.34
C GLN A 30 -27.54 -21.81 -12.24
N SER A 31 -28.83 -22.03 -12.00
CA SER A 31 -29.71 -21.39 -11.04
C SER A 31 -28.98 -20.89 -9.78
N GLY A 32 -28.51 -19.64 -9.79
CA GLY A 32 -28.07 -18.93 -8.58
C GLY A 32 -26.62 -18.45 -8.51
N SER A 33 -25.76 -18.68 -9.51
CA SER A 33 -24.40 -18.10 -9.52
C SER A 33 -23.91 -17.77 -10.93
N ASP A 34 -24.22 -16.55 -11.38
CA ASP A 34 -23.77 -15.98 -12.65
C ASP A 34 -22.30 -15.53 -12.52
N ASN A 35 -21.37 -16.48 -12.34
CA ASN A 35 -19.97 -16.14 -12.10
C ASN A 35 -19.24 -15.94 -13.43
N LEU A 36 -18.91 -14.69 -13.75
CA LEU A 36 -17.87 -14.37 -14.74
C LEU A 36 -16.52 -14.47 -14.03
N VAL A 37 -15.71 -15.49 -14.34
CA VAL A 37 -14.37 -15.61 -13.78
C VAL A 37 -13.35 -15.23 -14.83
N SER A 38 -12.64 -14.13 -14.60
CA SER A 38 -11.48 -13.72 -15.40
C SER A 38 -10.22 -14.11 -14.67
N TYR A 39 -9.28 -14.68 -15.40
CA TYR A 39 -7.92 -14.93 -14.94
C TYR A 39 -6.96 -14.16 -15.83
N ILE A 40 -6.14 -13.30 -15.23
CA ILE A 40 -5.18 -12.45 -15.92
C ILE A 40 -3.81 -12.70 -15.31
N GLU A 41 -2.84 -13.00 -16.16
CA GLU A 41 -1.42 -13.05 -15.81
C GLU A 41 -0.71 -11.83 -16.38
N LEU A 42 0.27 -11.31 -15.65
CA LEU A 42 1.17 -10.26 -16.13
C LEU A 42 2.60 -10.67 -15.80
N ASP A 43 3.49 -10.59 -16.79
CA ASP A 43 4.91 -10.87 -16.56
C ASP A 43 5.55 -9.76 -15.74
N ARG A 44 5.18 -8.50 -16.02
CA ARG A 44 5.63 -7.33 -15.26
C ARG A 44 4.57 -6.23 -15.19
N LEU A 45 4.48 -5.60 -14.03
CA LEU A 45 3.79 -4.33 -13.79
C LEU A 45 4.79 -3.38 -13.16
N SER A 46 4.98 -2.21 -13.75
CA SER A 46 5.81 -1.15 -13.18
C SER A 46 4.91 0.04 -12.86
N TRP A 47 4.85 0.47 -11.60
CA TRP A 47 4.11 1.65 -11.17
C TRP A 47 5.01 2.58 -10.38
N GLN A 48 5.17 3.83 -10.83
CA GLN A 48 6.13 4.77 -10.24
C GLN A 48 7.55 4.18 -10.10
N GLU A 49 7.98 3.38 -11.09
CA GLU A 49 9.26 2.65 -11.10
C GLU A 49 9.38 1.55 -10.03
N ILE A 50 8.27 1.21 -9.35
CA ILE A 50 8.17 0.03 -8.49
C ILE A 50 7.75 -1.15 -9.35
N ASP A 51 8.60 -2.16 -9.41
CA ASP A 51 8.37 -3.34 -10.24
C ASP A 51 7.73 -4.49 -9.46
N PHE A 52 6.71 -5.05 -10.08
CA PHE A 52 6.04 -6.29 -9.71
C PHE A 52 6.13 -7.26 -10.88
N THR A 53 6.29 -8.54 -10.59
CA THR A 53 6.50 -9.57 -11.62
C THR A 53 5.73 -10.83 -11.29
N GLN A 54 5.42 -11.62 -12.33
CA GLN A 54 4.64 -12.86 -12.19
C GLN A 54 3.35 -12.61 -11.42
N LEU A 55 2.59 -11.59 -11.86
CA LEU A 55 1.33 -11.22 -11.23
C LEU A 55 0.21 -12.10 -11.76
N TYR A 56 -0.65 -12.52 -10.84
CA TYR A 56 -1.84 -13.30 -11.10
C TYR A 56 -3.02 -12.56 -10.52
N ILE A 57 -4.02 -12.28 -11.35
CA ILE A 57 -5.25 -11.60 -10.97
C ILE A 57 -6.42 -12.50 -11.33
N THR A 58 -7.23 -12.83 -10.33
CA THR A 58 -8.52 -13.49 -10.53
C THR A 58 -9.61 -12.49 -10.22
N LEU A 59 -10.59 -12.34 -11.12
CA LEU A 59 -11.79 -11.53 -10.90
C LEU A 59 -13.03 -12.41 -11.05
N THR A 60 -13.92 -12.34 -10.07
CA THR A 60 -15.25 -12.96 -10.10
C THR A 60 -16.30 -11.87 -10.01
N PHE A 61 -17.30 -11.93 -10.88
CA PHE A 61 -18.46 -11.05 -10.86
C PHE A 61 -19.72 -11.89 -10.66
N ASP A 62 -20.61 -11.46 -9.78
CA ASP A 62 -21.93 -12.05 -9.57
C ASP A 62 -22.94 -10.97 -9.11
N PRO A 63 -24.23 -11.30 -8.93
CA PRO A 63 -25.22 -10.32 -8.46
C PRO A 63 -24.95 -9.72 -7.07
N SER A 64 -24.15 -10.38 -6.24
CA SER A 64 -23.75 -9.88 -4.92
C SER A 64 -22.60 -8.87 -5.01
N GLY A 65 -21.76 -8.94 -6.04
CA GLY A 65 -20.62 -8.04 -6.14
C GLY A 65 -19.50 -8.39 -7.11
N ILE A 66 -18.35 -7.77 -6.84
CA ILE A 66 -17.09 -7.96 -7.55
C ILE A 66 -16.05 -8.44 -6.54
N PHE A 67 -15.36 -9.53 -6.87
CA PHE A 67 -14.34 -10.12 -6.03
C PHE A 67 -13.05 -10.25 -6.83
N ALA A 68 -11.96 -9.69 -6.34
CA ALA A 68 -10.65 -9.78 -6.97
C ALA A 68 -9.63 -10.36 -6.00
N GLN A 69 -8.73 -11.18 -6.52
CA GLN A 69 -7.52 -11.63 -5.82
C GLN A 69 -6.31 -11.31 -6.70
N ILE A 70 -5.25 -10.80 -6.10
CA ILE A 70 -3.97 -10.48 -6.74
C ILE A 70 -2.86 -11.19 -5.98
N LYS A 71 -1.91 -11.80 -6.68
CA LYS A 71 -0.69 -12.41 -6.11
C LYS A 71 0.49 -12.18 -7.03
N GLY A 72 1.70 -12.07 -6.48
CA GLY A 72 2.93 -12.08 -7.28
C GLY A 72 4.14 -11.59 -6.50
N ASN A 73 5.25 -11.41 -7.22
CA ASN A 73 6.49 -10.91 -6.63
C ASN A 73 6.58 -9.38 -6.77
N GLY A 74 7.15 -8.71 -5.79
CA GLY A 74 7.41 -7.28 -5.84
C GLY A 74 8.46 -6.88 -4.82
N GLY A 75 9.34 -5.92 -5.17
CA GLY A 75 10.35 -5.39 -4.25
C GLY A 75 11.25 -6.45 -3.58
N GLY A 76 11.52 -7.58 -4.25
CA GLY A 76 12.32 -8.68 -3.70
C GLY A 76 11.55 -9.69 -2.82
N GLY A 77 10.27 -9.45 -2.55
CA GLY A 77 9.40 -10.34 -1.78
C GLY A 77 8.19 -10.84 -2.57
N TYR A 78 7.26 -11.47 -1.85
CA TYR A 78 5.99 -11.95 -2.39
C TYR A 78 4.82 -11.26 -1.71
N LEU A 79 3.77 -10.95 -2.46
CA LEU A 79 2.58 -10.27 -1.94
C LEU A 79 1.29 -10.88 -2.46
N GLY A 80 0.25 -10.69 -1.68
CA GLY A 80 -1.11 -11.04 -2.06
C GLY A 80 -2.11 -9.98 -1.57
N ALA A 81 -3.18 -9.80 -2.32
CA ALA A 81 -4.28 -8.94 -1.94
C ALA A 81 -5.62 -9.51 -2.40
N ASP A 82 -6.67 -9.20 -1.66
CA ASP A 82 -8.05 -9.54 -1.97
C ASP A 82 -8.90 -8.27 -1.89
N LEU A 83 -9.87 -8.12 -2.78
CA LEU A 83 -10.84 -7.02 -2.82
C LEU A 83 -12.24 -7.61 -3.01
N SER A 84 -13.18 -7.22 -2.16
CA SER A 84 -14.60 -7.55 -2.28
C SER A 84 -15.40 -6.26 -2.32
N ILE A 85 -16.22 -6.05 -3.35
CA ILE A 85 -17.15 -4.92 -3.48
C ILE A 85 -18.56 -5.48 -3.51
N PHE A 86 -19.39 -5.07 -2.55
CA PHE A 86 -20.74 -5.60 -2.35
C PHE A 86 -21.79 -4.66 -2.97
N ALA A 87 -22.40 -5.10 -4.07
CA ALA A 87 -23.42 -4.35 -4.78
C ALA A 87 -24.72 -4.23 -3.95
N ASP A 88 -25.07 -5.29 -3.23
CA ASP A 88 -26.25 -5.40 -2.37
C ASP A 88 -26.18 -4.56 -1.09
N ARG A 89 -24.99 -4.04 -0.73
CA ARG A 89 -24.74 -3.24 0.49
C ARG A 89 -24.48 -1.76 0.21
N GLY A 90 -24.85 -1.29 -0.97
CA GLY A 90 -24.62 0.10 -1.38
C GLY A 90 -23.14 0.39 -1.61
N LEU A 91 -22.44 -0.54 -2.27
CA LEU A 91 -21.02 -0.42 -2.64
C LEU A 91 -20.09 -0.30 -1.42
N GLU A 92 -20.39 -1.09 -0.39
CA GLU A 92 -19.40 -1.39 0.65
C GLU A 92 -18.29 -2.24 0.06
N TRP A 93 -17.07 -2.04 0.54
CA TRP A 93 -15.92 -2.78 0.07
C TRP A 93 -14.97 -3.13 1.19
N ILE A 94 -14.32 -4.28 1.06
CA ILE A 94 -13.28 -4.77 1.96
C ILE A 94 -12.08 -5.13 1.09
N ALA A 95 -10.91 -4.58 1.41
CA ALA A 95 -9.65 -4.96 0.80
C ALA A 95 -8.73 -5.51 1.89
N SER A 96 -8.04 -6.61 1.63
CA SER A 96 -6.98 -7.11 2.50
C SER A 96 -5.72 -7.35 1.70
N GLY A 97 -4.59 -7.29 2.36
CA GLY A 97 -3.32 -7.60 1.73
C GLY A 97 -2.34 -8.19 2.71
N TRP A 98 -1.35 -8.88 2.17
CA TRP A 98 -0.22 -9.39 2.91
C TRP A 98 1.03 -9.36 2.04
N SER A 99 2.18 -9.36 2.71
CA SER A 99 3.49 -9.43 2.09
C SER A 99 4.42 -10.28 2.94
N ASP A 100 5.39 -10.89 2.26
CA ASP A 100 6.46 -11.68 2.82
C ASP A 100 7.78 -11.19 2.23
N HIS A 101 8.67 -10.70 3.09
CA HIS A 101 9.99 -10.16 2.72
C HIS A 101 9.98 -9.05 1.65
N LEU A 102 9.00 -8.14 1.69
CA LEU A 102 8.92 -7.00 0.77
C LEU A 102 9.96 -5.93 1.10
N GLY A 103 10.85 -5.62 0.16
CA GLY A 103 11.84 -4.55 0.29
C GLY A 103 11.20 -3.17 0.32
N LEU A 104 11.51 -2.37 1.35
CA LEU A 104 10.91 -1.06 1.56
C LEU A 104 11.62 0.11 0.87
N GLU A 105 12.90 -0.02 0.54
CA GLU A 105 13.66 1.09 -0.03
C GLU A 105 13.05 1.59 -1.35
N PRO A 106 12.70 0.71 -2.33
CA PRO A 106 12.06 1.18 -3.57
C PRO A 106 10.70 1.84 -3.33
N LEU A 107 10.00 1.48 -2.25
CA LEU A 107 8.70 2.05 -1.91
C LEU A 107 8.84 3.41 -1.24
N THR A 108 9.66 3.48 -0.19
CA THR A 108 9.83 4.69 0.63
C THR A 108 10.55 5.81 -0.12
N SER A 109 11.60 5.47 -0.89
CA SER A 109 12.33 6.42 -1.74
C SER A 109 11.49 7.03 -2.87
N ARG A 110 10.35 6.42 -3.22
CA ARG A 110 9.47 6.89 -4.32
C ARG A 110 8.19 7.53 -3.84
N LEU A 111 7.60 6.99 -2.77
CA LEU A 111 6.30 7.44 -2.28
C LEU A 111 6.42 8.55 -1.23
N SER A 112 7.54 8.61 -0.49
CA SER A 112 7.71 9.60 0.58
C SER A 112 9.18 9.94 0.86
N PRO A 113 10.03 10.18 -0.17
CA PRO A 113 11.46 10.44 0.02
C PRO A 113 11.77 11.64 0.92
N GLU A 114 10.89 12.63 0.95
CA GLU A 114 11.03 13.84 1.75
C GLU A 114 10.77 13.63 3.25
N HIS A 115 10.12 12.53 3.63
CA HIS A 115 9.80 12.26 5.04
C HIS A 115 10.65 11.14 5.63
N LEU A 116 10.77 10.03 4.89
CA LEU A 116 11.24 8.75 5.45
C LEU A 116 11.75 7.84 4.34
N VAL A 117 12.97 7.38 4.48
CA VAL A 117 13.54 6.27 3.70
C VAL A 117 13.82 5.13 4.67
N ILE A 118 13.37 3.93 4.31
CA ILE A 118 13.66 2.72 5.07
C ILE A 118 14.25 1.70 4.13
N ASP A 119 15.43 1.18 4.46
CA ASP A 119 15.95 -0.04 3.86
C ASP A 119 15.67 -1.26 4.75
N GLY A 120 15.75 -2.43 4.14
CA GLY A 120 15.32 -3.69 4.73
C GLY A 120 14.00 -4.22 4.17
N SER A 121 13.63 -5.41 4.64
CA SER A 121 12.47 -6.16 4.18
C SER A 121 11.41 -6.23 5.26
N VAL A 122 10.14 -6.16 4.87
CA VAL A 122 9.02 -6.35 5.78
C VAL A 122 8.08 -7.47 5.37
N SER A 123 7.51 -8.10 6.39
CA SER A 123 6.39 -9.01 6.26
C SER A 123 5.20 -8.40 6.98
N GLY A 124 4.02 -8.45 6.40
CA GLY A 124 2.90 -7.74 6.99
C GLY A 124 1.58 -8.12 6.42
N LYS A 125 0.52 -7.64 7.06
CA LYS A 125 -0.85 -7.80 6.61
C LYS A 125 -1.69 -6.59 6.99
N PHE A 126 -2.72 -6.33 6.21
CA PHE A 126 -3.69 -5.29 6.50
C PHE A 126 -5.08 -5.69 6.03
N ILE A 127 -6.08 -5.03 6.62
CA ILE A 127 -7.48 -5.05 6.18
C ILE A 127 -7.96 -3.60 6.18
N VAL A 128 -8.55 -3.18 5.06
CA VAL A 128 -9.22 -1.90 4.87
C VAL A 128 -10.69 -2.15 4.59
N GLU A 129 -11.55 -1.45 5.30
CA GLU A 129 -12.98 -1.43 5.06
C GLU A 129 -13.41 -0.03 4.61
N GLY A 130 -14.34 0.03 3.67
CA GLY A 130 -14.87 1.28 3.18
C GLY A 130 -16.26 1.15 2.57
N LYS A 131 -16.80 2.30 2.18
CA LYS A 131 -18.06 2.40 1.44
C LYS A 131 -17.97 3.54 0.45
N LEU A 132 -18.33 3.30 -0.80
CA LEU A 132 -18.17 4.28 -1.87
C LEU A 132 -16.72 4.80 -1.86
N LYS A 133 -16.53 6.11 -1.66
CA LYS A 133 -15.23 6.78 -1.60
C LYS A 133 -14.69 6.97 -0.17
N GLU A 134 -15.41 6.49 0.84
CA GLU A 134 -15.07 6.70 2.25
C GLU A 134 -14.35 5.47 2.82
N LEU A 135 -13.15 5.69 3.36
CA LEU A 135 -12.46 4.73 4.21
C LEU A 135 -13.11 4.74 5.59
N ARG A 136 -13.51 3.58 6.09
CA ARG A 136 -14.10 3.40 7.43
C ARG A 136 -13.07 2.95 8.44
N GLN A 137 -12.22 2.01 8.05
CA GLN A 137 -11.19 1.49 8.93
C GLN A 137 -10.05 0.91 8.11
N LEU A 138 -8.84 1.04 8.63
CA LEU A 138 -7.66 0.32 8.20
C LEU A 138 -6.99 -0.22 9.46
N VAL A 139 -6.72 -1.53 9.50
CA VAL A 139 -5.92 -2.16 10.55
C VAL A 139 -4.83 -2.99 9.88
N GLY A 140 -3.63 -2.95 10.43
CA GLY A 140 -2.55 -3.78 9.92
C GLY A 140 -1.43 -3.99 10.91
N THR A 141 -0.58 -4.95 10.56
CA THR A 141 0.63 -5.31 11.29
C THR A 141 1.77 -5.47 10.30
N VAL A 142 2.92 -4.91 10.62
CA VAL A 142 4.15 -5.00 9.83
C VAL A 142 5.27 -5.46 10.76
N ALA A 143 6.05 -6.43 10.32
CA ALA A 143 7.25 -6.93 10.99
C ALA A 143 8.47 -6.68 10.11
N PHE A 144 9.56 -6.24 10.74
CA PHE A 144 10.87 -6.09 10.13
C PHE A 144 11.68 -7.29 10.59
N ASP A 145 11.85 -8.26 9.69
CA ASP A 145 12.41 -9.58 10.03
C ASP A 145 13.95 -9.61 9.87
N ASN A 146 14.53 -8.57 9.28
CA ASN A 146 15.96 -8.43 9.03
C ASN A 146 16.46 -7.04 9.45
N PRO A 147 17.76 -6.90 9.73
CA PRO A 147 18.36 -5.60 10.00
C PRO A 147 18.19 -4.63 8.84
N GLY A 148 18.04 -3.36 9.18
CA GLY A 148 17.92 -2.28 8.21
C GLY A 148 18.15 -0.91 8.86
N HIS A 149 18.05 0.11 8.04
CA HIS A 149 18.29 1.49 8.39
C HIS A 149 17.04 2.32 8.10
N LEU A 150 16.74 3.18 9.06
CA LEU A 150 15.70 4.17 8.96
C LEU A 150 16.36 5.55 8.87
N HIS A 151 15.99 6.31 7.84
CA HIS A 151 16.43 7.68 7.65
C HIS A 151 15.23 8.63 7.64
N LEU A 152 15.16 9.52 8.64
CA LEU A 152 14.13 10.56 8.75
C LEU A 152 14.59 11.83 8.02
N SER A 153 14.32 11.92 6.73
CA SER A 153 14.67 13.10 5.92
C SER A 153 13.99 14.38 6.40
N ALA A 154 12.83 14.29 7.06
CA ALA A 154 12.17 15.44 7.68
C ALA A 154 13.03 16.11 8.78
N VAL A 155 14.01 15.41 9.34
CA VAL A 155 14.93 15.97 10.35
C VAL A 155 15.96 16.91 9.71
N ASP A 156 16.28 16.76 8.42
CA ASP A 156 17.21 17.65 7.71
C ASP A 156 16.74 19.10 7.76
N ASP A 157 15.45 19.33 7.50
CA ASP A 157 14.86 20.66 7.54
C ASP A 157 14.94 21.28 8.95
N VAL A 158 14.76 20.47 10.00
CA VAL A 158 14.88 20.93 11.39
C VAL A 158 16.33 21.27 11.72
N LEU A 159 17.29 20.44 11.29
CA LEU A 159 18.72 20.65 11.49
C LEU A 159 19.24 21.90 10.77
N GLN A 160 18.73 22.20 9.58
CA GLN A 160 19.09 23.39 8.82
C GLN A 160 18.51 24.68 9.43
N ASN A 161 17.37 24.58 10.11
CA ASN A 161 16.64 25.72 10.67
C ASN A 161 16.73 25.84 12.20
N LEU A 162 17.79 25.32 12.82
CA LEU A 162 18.00 25.49 14.27
C LEU A 162 18.11 26.98 14.65
N PRO A 163 17.48 27.43 15.75
CA PRO A 163 17.47 28.84 16.12
C PRO A 163 18.88 29.39 16.37
N GLN A 164 19.29 30.37 15.57
CA GLN A 164 20.63 30.97 15.63
C GLN A 164 20.93 31.70 16.95
N GLY A 165 19.90 32.13 17.68
CA GLY A 165 20.03 32.81 18.97
C GLY A 165 20.22 31.88 20.18
N TRP A 166 20.30 30.57 19.98
CA TRP A 166 20.61 29.63 21.07
C TRP A 166 22.09 29.69 21.45
N GLU A 167 22.37 29.42 22.72
CA GLU A 167 23.75 29.17 23.16
C GLU A 167 24.35 27.97 22.41
N ILE A 168 25.65 28.02 22.14
CA ILE A 168 26.38 27.03 21.33
C ILE A 168 26.15 25.61 21.87
N THR A 169 26.32 25.41 23.18
CA THR A 169 26.10 24.09 23.82
C THR A 169 24.69 23.55 23.59
N LYS A 170 23.68 24.43 23.56
CA LYS A 170 22.28 24.03 23.31
C LYS A 170 22.06 23.66 21.86
N GLN A 171 22.66 24.40 20.92
CA GLN A 171 22.63 24.05 19.50
C GLN A 171 23.33 22.71 19.23
N ASP A 172 24.49 22.49 19.84
CA ASP A 172 25.26 21.25 19.68
C ASP A 172 24.49 20.05 20.24
N LEU A 173 23.93 20.17 21.44
CA LEU A 173 23.10 19.11 22.02
C LEU A 173 21.87 18.79 21.17
N ALA A 174 21.19 19.82 20.65
CA ALA A 174 20.03 19.63 19.78
C ALA A 174 20.44 18.97 18.45
N ARG A 175 21.55 19.39 17.85
CA ARG A 175 22.09 18.81 16.62
C ARG A 175 22.43 17.34 16.81
N ILE A 176 23.16 17.00 17.87
CA ILE A 176 23.49 15.60 18.20
C ILE A 176 22.22 14.78 18.39
N GLY A 177 21.27 15.27 19.20
CA GLY A 177 20.01 14.57 19.45
C GLY A 177 19.20 14.32 18.17
N LEU A 178 19.10 15.33 17.31
CA LEU A 178 18.39 15.23 16.04
C LEU A 178 19.11 14.31 15.05
N GLN A 179 20.44 14.36 14.94
CA GLN A 179 21.22 13.47 14.07
C GLN A 179 21.09 11.99 14.49
N THR A 180 21.04 11.72 15.80
CA THR A 180 20.76 10.36 16.31
C THR A 180 19.34 9.88 15.99
N LEU A 181 18.36 10.78 15.93
CA LEU A 181 17.00 10.43 15.50
C LEU A 181 16.90 10.30 13.97
N GLN A 182 17.71 11.06 13.25
CA GLN A 182 17.74 11.09 11.79
C GLN A 182 18.18 9.74 11.20
N HIS A 183 19.13 9.07 11.85
CA HIS A 183 19.65 7.78 11.44
C HIS A 183 19.42 6.77 12.55
N TYR A 184 18.57 5.79 12.29
CA TYR A 184 18.25 4.75 13.26
C TYR A 184 18.44 3.37 12.63
N ASP A 185 19.42 2.63 13.15
CA ASP A 185 19.65 1.24 12.77
C ASP A 185 18.75 0.33 13.62
N PHE A 186 18.14 -0.68 13.00
CA PHE A 186 17.33 -1.67 13.69
C PHE A 186 17.73 -3.08 13.29
N ASP A 187 17.63 -4.03 14.23
CA ASP A 187 17.81 -5.46 13.95
C ASP A 187 16.49 -6.14 13.59
N THR A 188 15.43 -5.78 14.30
CA THR A 188 14.05 -6.25 14.10
C THR A 188 13.08 -5.17 14.54
N GLY A 189 11.81 -5.29 14.13
CA GLY A 189 10.78 -4.34 14.50
C GLY A 189 9.38 -4.89 14.30
N ARG A 190 8.41 -4.30 15.00
CA ARG A 190 6.98 -4.58 14.80
C ARG A 190 6.18 -3.31 14.94
N CYS A 191 5.31 -3.08 13.97
CA CYS A 191 4.35 -1.99 13.97
C CYS A 191 2.95 -2.57 13.88
N GLU A 192 2.05 -2.07 14.73
CA GLU A 192 0.61 -2.30 14.61
C GLU A 192 -0.03 -0.93 14.41
N PHE A 193 -0.89 -0.81 13.41
CA PHE A 193 -1.53 0.46 13.09
C PHE A 193 -3.03 0.28 12.94
N THR A 194 -3.76 1.30 13.37
CA THR A 194 -5.20 1.43 13.16
C THR A 194 -5.49 2.85 12.73
N LEU A 195 -6.16 3.00 11.60
CA LEU A 195 -6.60 4.28 11.07
C LEU A 195 -8.11 4.23 10.87
N ALA A 196 -8.82 5.14 11.50
CA ALA A 196 -10.25 5.37 11.33
C ALA A 196 -10.44 6.85 10.92
N PRO A 197 -11.46 7.18 10.11
CA PRO A 197 -11.73 8.56 9.75
C PRO A 197 -11.97 9.39 11.03
N PRO A 198 -11.55 10.66 11.04
CA PRO A 198 -11.77 11.53 12.17
C PRO A 198 -13.26 11.60 12.48
N LYS A 199 -13.64 11.42 13.75
CA LYS A 199 -15.02 11.65 14.20
C LYS A 199 -15.38 13.09 13.82
N LYS A 200 -16.37 13.28 12.93
CA LYS A 200 -16.93 14.63 12.69
C LYS A 200 -17.35 15.16 14.06
N LEU A 201 -16.72 16.25 14.52
CA LEU A 201 -17.21 16.98 15.68
C LEU A 201 -18.66 17.40 15.36
N PRO A 202 -19.62 17.21 16.29
CA PRO A 202 -20.95 17.74 16.08
C PRO A 202 -20.83 19.25 15.81
N PRO A 203 -21.65 19.82 14.92
CA PRO A 203 -21.63 21.26 14.69
C PRO A 203 -21.81 21.95 16.03
N THR A 204 -20.80 22.71 16.45
CA THR A 204 -20.87 23.55 17.64
C THR A 204 -22.11 24.41 17.45
N ALA A 205 -23.10 24.25 18.33
CA ALA A 205 -24.21 25.17 18.41
C ALA A 205 -23.59 26.54 18.70
N LEU A 206 -23.48 27.38 17.67
CA LEU A 206 -23.24 28.80 17.83
C LEU A 206 -24.46 29.33 18.57
N GLY A 207 -24.31 29.48 19.89
CA GLY A 207 -25.22 30.27 20.70
C GLY A 207 -25.21 31.70 20.19
N GLY A 208 -26.39 32.15 19.75
CA GLY A 208 -26.77 33.55 19.67
C GLY A 208 -27.89 33.80 20.66
#